data_AF-A0A957QM28-F1
#
_entry.id   AF-A0A957QM28-F1
#
_cell.length_a   1.000
_cell.length_b   1.000
_cell.length_c   1.000
_cell.angle_alpha   90.00
_cell.angle_beta   90.00
_cell.angle_gamma   90.00
#
_symmetry.space_group_name_H-M   'P 1'
#
loop_
_entity.id
_entity.type
_entity.pdbx_description
1 polymer ?
#
loop_
_entity_poly.entity_id
_entity_poly.type
_entity_poly.pdbx_seq_one_letter_code
_entity_poly.pdbx_strand_id
1 'polypeptide(L)'
;ASAADRYLLTVAGSDHFDFTDFPDFSPLTPYLGVAVTDQGAITQAAVQAYTLAFFNHYLRGTDEPLLAGPSPRFPTLTFRHD
;
A
#
# COMPACT_ATOMS: atom_id res chain seq x y z
N ALA A 1 -22.62 -18.81 1.66
CA ALA A 1 -22.04 -17.49 1.93
C ALA A 1 -21.00 -17.25 0.85
N SER A 2 -21.02 -16.11 0.16
CA SER A 2 -19.85 -15.69 -0.62
C SER A 2 -18.66 -15.65 0.33
N ALA A 3 -17.49 -16.12 -0.10
CA ALA A 3 -16.28 -15.80 0.65
C ALA A 3 -16.17 -14.27 0.73
N ALA A 4 -15.74 -13.75 1.88
CA ALA A 4 -15.41 -12.33 1.98
C ALA A 4 -14.11 -12.12 1.20
N ASP A 5 -14.11 -11.19 0.26
CA ASP A 5 -12.94 -10.84 -0.54
C ASP A 5 -11.76 -10.47 0.36
N ARG A 6 -10.57 -10.98 0.02
CA ARG A 6 -9.34 -10.71 0.76
C ARG A 6 -8.23 -10.28 -0.18
N TYR A 7 -7.50 -9.24 0.22
CA TYR A 7 -6.43 -8.69 -0.58
C TYR A 7 -5.12 -8.75 0.17
N LEU A 8 -4.07 -9.24 -0.50
CA LEU A 8 -2.70 -9.17 -0.01
C LEU A 8 -1.84 -8.43 -1.03
N LEU A 9 -1.37 -7.26 -0.61
CA LEU A 9 -0.49 -6.39 -1.37
C LEU A 9 0.89 -6.41 -0.72
N THR A 10 1.93 -6.55 -1.53
CA THR A 10 3.32 -6.54 -1.05
C THR A 10 4.14 -5.63 -1.92
N VAL A 11 4.78 -4.63 -1.32
CA VAL A 11 5.73 -3.73 -1.99
C VAL A 11 7.11 -4.37 -1.89
N ALA A 12 7.71 -4.72 -3.02
CA ALA A 12 9.04 -5.32 -3.02
C ALA A 12 10.07 -4.33 -2.48
N GLY A 13 10.87 -4.76 -1.50
CA GLY A 13 11.94 -3.95 -0.92
C GLY A 13 11.52 -2.98 0.19
N SER A 14 10.23 -2.90 0.55
CA SER A 14 9.78 -2.08 1.67
C SER A 14 10.11 -2.72 3.03
N ASP A 15 10.36 -1.90 4.04
CA ASP A 15 10.42 -2.29 5.45
C ASP A 15 9.22 -1.72 6.24
N HIS A 16 9.08 -2.09 7.51
CA HIS A 16 7.92 -1.81 8.34
C HIS A 16 7.59 -0.30 8.45
N PHE A 17 8.60 0.55 8.59
CA PHE A 17 8.39 1.99 8.74
C PHE A 17 8.04 2.71 7.44
N ASP A 18 8.25 2.09 6.29
CA ASP A 18 7.84 2.65 4.99
C ASP A 18 6.31 2.77 4.85
N PHE A 19 5.55 2.06 5.69
CA PHE A 19 4.08 2.13 5.76
C PHE A 19 3.57 3.25 6.68
N THR A 20 4.44 4.15 7.10
CA THR A 20 4.11 5.28 8.00
C THR A 20 4.63 6.59 7.41
N ASP A 21 4.33 7.71 8.07
CA ASP A 21 4.92 9.01 7.75
C ASP A 21 6.33 9.20 8.34
N PHE A 22 6.86 8.18 9.03
CA PHE A 22 8.17 8.24 9.68
C PHE A 22 9.34 8.58 8.71
N PRO A 23 9.41 8.01 7.49
CA PRO A 23 10.44 8.35 6.51
C PRO A 23 10.55 9.86 6.23
N ASP A 24 9.42 10.56 6.26
CA ASP A 24 9.32 11.99 5.94
C ASP A 24 9.27 12.90 7.17
N PHE A 25 9.27 12.32 8.37
CA PHE A 25 9.12 13.08 9.62
C PHE A 25 10.31 14.00 9.91
N SER A 26 11.54 13.57 9.57
CA SER A 26 12.75 14.34 9.83
C SER A 26 13.92 13.91 8.93
N PRO A 27 14.82 14.83 8.52
CA PRO A 27 16.09 14.45 7.89
C PRO A 27 16.98 13.55 8.77
N LEU A 28 16.69 13.49 10.08
CA LEU A 28 17.42 12.62 11.02
C LEU A 28 16.87 11.18 11.06
N THR A 29 15.71 10.91 10.45
CA THR A 29 15.05 9.60 10.44
C THR A 29 15.99 8.44 10.09
N PRO A 30 16.86 8.51 9.06
CA PRO A 30 17.79 7.43 8.73
C PRO A 30 18.78 7.07 9.84
N TYR A 31 18.98 7.96 10.82
CA TYR A 31 19.93 7.78 11.92
C TYR A 31 19.27 7.28 13.21
N LEU A 32 17.94 7.13 13.23
CA LEU A 32 17.19 6.72 14.43
C LEU A 32 17.18 5.21 14.69
N GLY A 33 17.97 4.44 13.93
CA GLY A 33 18.12 2.99 14.12
C GLY A 33 16.90 2.18 13.71
N VAL A 34 15.99 2.76 12.93
CA VAL A 34 14.88 2.04 12.30
C VAL A 34 15.15 1.87 10.81
N ALA A 35 14.67 0.75 10.25
CA ALA A 35 14.80 0.49 8.83
C ALA A 35 13.79 1.32 8.04
N VAL A 36 14.30 2.17 7.17
CA VAL A 36 13.57 2.94 6.16
C VAL A 36 14.27 2.71 4.85
N THR A 37 13.51 2.48 3.78
CA THR A 37 14.06 2.18 2.45
C THR A 37 13.72 3.29 1.47
N ASP A 38 14.20 3.16 0.22
CA ASP A 38 13.77 4.03 -0.87
C ASP A 38 12.32 3.78 -1.32
N GLN A 39 11.63 2.80 -0.72
CA GLN A 39 10.25 2.45 -1.01
C GLN A 39 9.23 3.26 -0.20
N GLY A 40 9.63 4.15 0.70
CA GLY A 40 8.70 4.95 1.53
C GLY A 40 7.62 5.65 0.70
N ALA A 41 8.01 6.41 -0.32
CA ALA A 41 7.09 7.18 -1.15
C ALA A 41 6.09 6.29 -1.93
N ILE A 42 6.54 5.18 -2.53
CA ILE A 42 5.64 4.27 -3.26
C ILE A 42 4.72 3.51 -2.31
N THR A 43 5.21 3.17 -1.10
CA THR A 43 4.45 2.48 -0.07
C THR A 43 3.32 3.37 0.48
N GLN A 44 3.62 4.61 0.83
CA GLN A 44 2.60 5.59 1.24
C GLN A 44 1.56 5.84 0.15
N ALA A 45 2.00 6.02 -1.10
CA ALA A 45 1.08 6.20 -2.24
C ALA A 45 0.18 4.99 -2.45
N ALA A 46 0.70 3.77 -2.27
CA ALA A 46 -0.07 2.53 -2.35
C ALA A 46 -1.07 2.43 -1.19
N VAL A 47 -0.65 2.68 0.05
CA VAL A 47 -1.53 2.68 1.24
C VAL A 47 -2.71 3.62 1.03
N GLN A 48 -2.47 4.87 0.60
CA GLN A 48 -3.55 5.83 0.36
C GLN A 48 -4.50 5.35 -0.75
N ALA A 49 -3.97 4.95 -1.90
CA ALA A 49 -4.77 4.60 -3.06
C ALA A 49 -5.62 3.34 -2.84
N TYR A 50 -5.02 2.27 -2.31
CA TYR A 50 -5.70 1.01 -2.09
C TYR A 50 -6.66 1.04 -0.90
N THR A 51 -6.36 1.80 0.15
CA THR A 51 -7.29 1.99 1.27
C THR A 51 -8.54 2.75 0.81
N LEU A 52 -8.35 3.81 0.02
CA LEU A 52 -9.46 4.56 -0.55
C LEU A 52 -10.31 3.69 -1.48
N ALA A 53 -9.66 2.95 -2.39
CA ALA A 53 -10.34 2.02 -3.30
C ALA A 53 -11.13 0.95 -2.52
N PHE A 54 -10.54 0.34 -1.49
CA PHE A 54 -11.22 -0.63 -0.64
C PHE A 54 -12.49 -0.06 -0.02
N PHE A 55 -12.40 1.10 0.64
CA PHE A 55 -13.58 1.71 1.27
C PHE A 55 -14.61 2.21 0.26
N ASN A 56 -14.19 2.76 -0.86
CA ASN A 56 -15.09 3.15 -1.93
C ASN A 56 -15.88 1.94 -2.46
N HIS A 57 -15.21 0.81 -2.70
CA HIS A 57 -15.87 -0.41 -3.14
C HIS A 57 -16.86 -0.95 -2.10
N TYR A 58 -16.42 -1.20 -0.86
CA TYR A 58 -17.26 -1.88 0.14
C TYR A 58 -18.25 -0.98 0.87
N LEU A 59 -17.98 0.32 0.98
CA LEU A 59 -18.85 1.26 1.71
C LEU A 59 -19.66 2.18 0.81
N ARG A 60 -19.24 2.37 -0.46
CA ARG A 60 -19.94 3.23 -1.42
C ARG A 60 -20.42 2.49 -2.67
N GLY A 61 -20.05 1.22 -2.86
CA GLY A 61 -20.49 0.41 -3.99
C GLY A 61 -19.94 0.87 -5.33
N THR A 62 -18.78 1.53 -5.35
CA THR A 62 -18.15 1.98 -6.59
C THR A 62 -17.21 0.92 -7.17
N ASP A 63 -17.11 0.89 -8.49
CA ASP A 63 -16.13 0.06 -9.19
C ASP A 63 -14.73 0.67 -9.04
N GLU A 64 -13.78 -0.13 -8.55
CA GLU A 64 -12.43 0.33 -8.20
C GLU A 64 -11.38 -0.52 -8.93
N PRO A 65 -10.84 -0.05 -10.06
CA PRO A 65 -9.91 -0.82 -10.89
C PRO A 65 -8.65 -1.30 -10.16
N LEU A 66 -8.25 -0.61 -9.09
CA LEU A 66 -7.12 -1.04 -8.26
C LEU A 66 -7.38 -2.37 -7.55
N LEU A 67 -8.63 -2.70 -7.23
CA LEU A 67 -8.99 -3.97 -6.60
C LEU A 67 -9.16 -5.12 -7.60
N ALA A 68 -9.07 -4.85 -8.90
CA ALA A 68 -9.23 -5.88 -9.93
C ALA A 68 -7.93 -6.64 -10.26
N GLY A 69 -6.77 -6.15 -9.82
CA GLY A 69 -5.48 -6.79 -10.12
C GLY A 69 -4.26 -5.87 -10.02
N PRO A 70 -3.12 -6.32 -10.57
CA PRO A 70 -1.90 -5.50 -10.66
C PRO A 70 -2.14 -4.19 -11.42
N SER A 71 -1.51 -3.10 -10.95
CA SER A 71 -1.67 -1.77 -11.52
C SER A 71 -0.34 -1.23 -12.07
N PRO A 72 -0.30 -0.69 -13.30
CA PRO A 72 0.93 -0.08 -13.84
C PRO A 72 1.37 1.16 -13.06
N ARG A 73 0.50 1.74 -12.23
CA ARG A 73 0.85 2.83 -11.30
C ARG A 73 1.77 2.35 -10.16
N PHE A 74 1.71 1.06 -9.81
CA PHE A 74 2.46 0.46 -8.71
C PHE A 74 3.23 -0.79 -9.21
N PRO A 75 4.24 -0.61 -10.09
CA PRO A 75 4.88 -1.72 -10.79
C PRO A 75 5.67 -2.66 -9.87
N THR A 76 6.08 -2.20 -8.69
CA THR A 76 6.80 -2.99 -7.68
C THR A 76 5.88 -3.72 -6.70
N LEU A 77 4.56 -3.56 -6.84
CA LEU A 77 3.57 -4.13 -5.94
C LEU A 77 3.06 -5.47 -6.51
N THR A 78 3.18 -6.54 -5.72
CA THR A 78 2.50 -7.81 -6.02
C THR A 78 1.10 -7.80 -5.43
N PHE A 79 0.12 -8.22 -6.23
CA PHE A 79 -1.29 -8.23 -5.86
C PHE A 79 -1.81 -9.67 -5.80
N ARG A 80 -2.45 -10.04 -4.69
CA ARG A 80 -3.19 -11.30 -4.53
C ARG A 80 -4.60 -11.01 -4.02
N HIS A 81 -5.58 -11.72 -4.57
CA HIS A 81 -7.00 -11.63 -4.21
C HIS A 81 -7.57 -13.05 -4.11
N ASP A 82 -8.19 -13.37 -2.97
CA ASP A 82 -8.80 -14.68 -2.64
C ASP A 82 -10.24 -14.56 -2.09
#